data_AF-A0A963JVP1-F1
#
_entry.id   AF-A0A963JVP1-F1
#
_cell.length_a   1.000
_cell.length_b   1.000
_cell.length_c   1.000
_cell.angle_alpha   90.00
_cell.angle_beta   90.00
_cell.angle_gamma   90.00
#
_symmetry.space_group_name_H-M   'P 1'
#
loop_
_entity.id
_entity.type
_entity.pdbx_description
1 polymer ?
#
loop_
_entity_poly.entity_id
_entity_poly.type
_entity_poly.pdbx_seq_one_letter_code
_entity_poly.pdbx_strand_id
1 'polypeptide(L)'
;MDIKYSTLLRTAFDAYLVRWDAGDMGPPERYLPYGFEQIDQHRWSLFGAEMVKDELRELTNLLNHWLGSLRRWRAWNSIIAGYEQEDAWELRREFLEALAHQCLLLPSAMRDTFTFVATNSMHQVRLAQDASYPDHIDGDPTTHDEKPRHLTRRQKEQRLLKLLAPWPAAKDFVSLICSLDAQDYRSATSDYRNRTSHAIGPRLGIGMTRAVVRSVKPATEHKKQANGTYEMVRVPGRMSVGYGWGGTLPLDMEETCTVNLEQFRRARACYECYRSLLSDGMKGIPLASQIPQTPRAN
;
A
#
# COMPACT_ATOMS: atom_id res chain seq x y z
N MET A 1 24.20 29.31 7.95
CA MET A 1 22.78 28.96 8.14
C MET A 1 22.09 30.23 8.65
N ASP A 2 21.03 30.68 7.97
CA ASP A 2 20.34 31.93 8.34
C ASP A 2 19.67 31.77 9.72
N ILE A 3 19.88 32.75 10.60
CA ILE A 3 19.26 32.80 11.94
C ILE A 3 17.73 32.79 11.82
N LYS A 4 17.18 33.44 10.78
CA LYS A 4 15.73 33.46 10.53
C LYS A 4 15.21 32.06 10.22
N TYR A 5 15.84 31.36 9.28
CA TYR A 5 15.46 29.98 8.93
C TYR A 5 15.55 29.04 10.14
N SER A 6 16.62 29.14 10.92
CA SER A 6 16.80 28.29 12.11
C SER A 6 15.73 28.57 13.18
N THR A 7 15.30 29.83 13.31
CA THR A 7 14.23 30.24 14.24
C THR A 7 12.87 29.73 13.77
N LEU A 8 12.60 29.78 12.45
CA LEU A 8 11.39 29.24 11.83
C LEU A 8 11.24 27.74 12.14
N LEU A 9 12.29 26.94 11.87
CA LEU A 9 12.24 25.49 12.10
C LEU A 9 12.00 25.14 13.57
N ARG A 10 12.70 25.82 14.50
CA ARG A 10 12.53 25.59 15.94
C ARG A 10 11.12 25.92 16.40
N THR A 11 10.62 27.10 16.02
CA THR A 11 9.28 27.55 16.40
C THR A 11 8.19 26.58 15.92
N ALA A 12 8.29 26.13 14.66
CA ALA A 12 7.33 25.18 14.11
C ALA A 12 7.42 23.81 14.78
N PHE A 13 8.63 23.36 15.13
CA PHE A 13 8.81 22.10 15.84
C PHE A 13 8.32 22.17 17.29
N ASP A 14 8.51 23.29 17.98
CA ASP A 14 7.94 23.50 19.32
C ASP A 14 6.40 23.46 19.28
N ALA A 15 5.78 24.05 18.26
CA ALA A 15 4.34 23.94 18.04
C ALA A 15 3.89 22.48 17.79
N TYR A 16 4.70 21.70 17.08
CA TYR A 16 4.47 20.26 16.91
C TYR A 16 4.54 19.51 18.25
N LEU A 17 5.52 19.80 19.10
CA LEU A 17 5.64 19.17 20.42
C LEU A 17 4.46 19.52 21.34
N VAL A 18 3.98 20.76 21.33
CA VAL A 18 2.79 21.16 22.08
C VAL A 18 1.56 20.31 21.69
N ARG A 19 1.36 20.06 20.39
CA ARG A 19 0.27 19.18 19.92
C ARG A 19 0.47 17.73 20.31
N TRP A 20 1.71 17.26 20.25
CA TRP A 20 2.10 15.92 20.67
C TRP A 20 1.74 15.66 22.13
N ASP A 21 2.14 16.58 23.01
CA ASP A 21 1.90 16.48 24.46
C ASP A 21 0.40 16.57 24.80
N ALA A 22 -0.37 17.34 24.02
CA ALA A 22 -1.82 17.41 24.14
C ALA A 22 -2.55 16.15 23.60
N GLY A 23 -1.86 15.25 22.91
CA GLY A 23 -2.45 14.08 22.27
C GLY A 23 -3.29 14.40 21.02
N ASP A 24 -3.28 15.63 20.52
CA ASP A 24 -4.05 16.08 19.36
C ASP A 24 -3.27 15.91 18.04
N MET A 25 -2.92 14.65 17.79
CA MET A 25 -2.07 14.24 16.66
C MET A 25 -2.87 13.69 15.48
N GLY A 26 -4.21 13.77 15.48
CA GLY A 26 -5.04 13.35 14.34
C GLY A 26 -5.83 12.06 14.59
N PRO A 27 -5.85 11.09 13.65
CA PRO A 27 -6.81 9.99 13.66
C PRO A 27 -6.93 9.27 15.03
N PRO A 28 -8.17 9.09 15.55
CA PRO A 28 -8.41 8.51 16.88
C PRO A 28 -8.13 7.00 16.96
N GLU A 29 -7.89 6.35 15.82
CA GLU A 29 -7.60 4.94 15.68
C GLU A 29 -6.43 4.51 16.61
N ARG A 30 -6.58 3.41 17.34
CA ARG A 30 -5.51 2.91 18.23
C ARG A 30 -4.46 2.11 17.47
N TYR A 31 -3.24 2.08 17.98
CA TYR A 31 -2.23 1.12 17.52
C TYR A 31 -2.73 -0.32 17.73
N LEU A 32 -2.37 -1.19 16.80
CA LEU A 32 -2.70 -2.60 16.81
C LEU A 32 -1.81 -3.35 17.83
N PRO A 33 -2.37 -4.30 18.60
CA PRO A 33 -1.62 -5.11 19.54
C PRO A 33 -0.91 -6.30 18.87
N TYR A 34 0.11 -6.83 19.53
CA TYR A 34 0.92 -7.97 19.06
C TYR A 34 0.48 -9.33 19.63
N GLY A 35 -0.73 -9.42 20.20
CA GLY A 35 -1.22 -10.65 20.86
C GLY A 35 -1.40 -11.80 19.88
N PHE A 36 -0.37 -12.64 19.78
CA PHE A 36 -0.22 -13.75 18.83
C PHE A 36 0.01 -15.10 19.52
N GLU A 37 -0.10 -15.16 20.84
CA GLU A 37 0.25 -16.30 21.70
C GLU A 37 -0.57 -17.56 21.37
N GLN A 38 -1.78 -17.38 20.83
CA GLN A 38 -2.64 -18.48 20.36
C GLN A 38 -2.00 -19.34 19.26
N ILE A 39 -1.03 -18.79 18.52
CA ILE A 39 -0.31 -19.54 17.48
C ILE A 39 0.49 -20.69 18.09
N ASP A 40 1.06 -20.48 19.29
CA ASP A 40 1.92 -21.48 19.97
C ASP A 40 1.13 -22.67 20.54
N GLN A 41 -0.20 -22.57 20.57
CA GLN A 41 -1.07 -23.62 21.06
C GLN A 41 -1.30 -24.75 20.03
N HIS A 42 -0.94 -24.51 18.77
CA HIS A 42 -1.22 -25.40 17.65
C HIS A 42 0.06 -26.10 17.17
N ARG A 43 -0.08 -27.30 16.62
CA ARG A 43 1.00 -28.11 16.08
C ARG A 43 1.23 -27.76 14.60
N TRP A 44 2.15 -26.84 14.37
CA TRP A 44 2.56 -26.45 13.02
C TRP A 44 3.47 -27.48 12.38
N SER A 45 3.50 -27.48 11.04
CA SER A 45 4.52 -28.17 10.26
C SER A 45 5.80 -27.34 10.23
N LEU A 46 6.96 -27.99 10.42
CA LEU A 46 8.28 -27.35 10.38
C LEU A 46 8.35 -26.07 11.25
N PHE A 47 8.82 -24.95 10.69
CA PHE A 47 8.94 -23.63 11.33
C PHE A 47 7.68 -22.74 11.13
N GLY A 48 6.52 -23.35 10.88
CA GLY A 48 5.30 -22.62 10.52
C GLY A 48 4.86 -21.61 11.59
N ALA A 49 4.99 -21.95 12.88
CA ALA A 49 4.63 -21.05 13.97
C ALA A 49 5.47 -19.77 13.98
N GLU A 50 6.79 -19.93 13.84
CA GLU A 50 7.76 -18.83 13.79
C GLU A 50 7.52 -17.94 12.58
N MET A 51 7.34 -18.53 11.39
CA MET A 51 7.06 -17.79 10.16
C MET A 51 5.78 -16.95 10.29
N VAL A 52 4.68 -17.54 10.76
CA VAL A 52 3.40 -16.83 10.89
C VAL A 52 3.49 -15.70 11.91
N LYS A 53 4.13 -15.93 13.07
CA LYS A 53 4.31 -14.90 14.10
C LYS A 53 5.16 -13.73 13.61
N ASP A 54 6.26 -14.02 12.92
CA ASP A 54 7.18 -12.98 12.44
C ASP A 54 6.51 -12.09 11.38
N GLU A 55 5.87 -12.71 10.38
CA GLU A 55 5.14 -11.98 9.35
C GLU A 55 3.96 -11.16 9.90
N LEU A 56 3.22 -11.69 10.89
CA LEU A 56 2.17 -10.94 11.59
C LEU A 56 2.71 -9.74 12.36
N ARG A 57 3.86 -9.90 13.02
CA ARG A 57 4.52 -8.82 13.75
C ARG A 57 4.92 -7.72 12.79
N GLU A 58 5.54 -8.05 11.66
CA GLU A 58 5.94 -7.06 10.67
C GLU A 58 4.75 -6.39 9.99
N LEU A 59 3.68 -7.13 9.66
CA LEU A 59 2.45 -6.54 9.16
C LEU A 59 1.83 -5.55 10.16
N THR A 60 1.88 -5.89 11.45
CA THR A 60 1.40 -5.03 12.55
C THR A 60 2.29 -3.78 12.71
N ASN A 61 3.61 -3.93 12.62
CA ASN A 61 4.58 -2.84 12.62
C ASN A 61 4.30 -1.85 11.48
N LEU A 62 4.09 -2.35 10.26
CA LEU A 62 3.82 -1.53 9.08
C LEU A 62 2.53 -0.70 9.23
N LEU A 63 1.45 -1.30 9.73
CA LEU A 63 0.19 -0.60 9.98
C LEU A 63 0.32 0.44 11.10
N ASN A 64 1.01 0.10 12.20
CA ASN A 64 1.27 1.03 13.29
C ASN A 64 2.15 2.21 12.82
N HIS A 65 3.18 1.93 12.03
CA HIS A 65 4.01 2.96 11.42
C HIS A 65 3.22 3.87 10.49
N TRP A 66 2.32 3.31 9.68
CA TRP A 66 1.43 4.09 8.81
C TRP A 66 0.53 5.03 9.61
N LEU A 67 -0.14 4.53 10.66
CA LEU A 67 -0.96 5.34 11.56
C LEU A 67 -0.15 6.49 12.18
N GLY A 68 1.04 6.19 12.72
CA GLY A 68 1.93 7.20 13.29
C GLY A 68 2.36 8.24 12.26
N SER A 69 2.53 7.84 11.00
CA SER A 69 2.90 8.76 9.92
C SER A 69 1.75 9.65 9.48
N LEU A 70 0.52 9.11 9.39
CA LEU A 70 -0.70 9.89 9.11
C LEU A 70 -0.99 10.92 10.21
N ARG A 71 -0.76 10.55 11.48
CA ARG A 71 -0.88 11.47 12.61
C ARG A 71 0.07 12.66 12.48
N ARG A 72 1.34 12.37 12.23
CA ARG A 72 2.36 13.39 11.99
C ARG A 72 2.02 14.27 10.79
N TRP A 73 1.54 13.68 9.70
CA TRP A 73 1.13 14.42 8.50
C TRP A 73 0.04 15.43 8.87
N ARG A 74 -1.04 14.97 9.50
CA ARG A 74 -2.16 15.84 9.88
C ARG A 74 -1.74 16.96 10.83
N ALA A 75 -0.89 16.66 11.81
CA ALA A 75 -0.34 17.68 12.71
C ALA A 75 0.45 18.74 11.94
N TRP A 76 1.34 18.31 11.03
CA TRP A 76 2.12 19.23 10.20
C TRP A 76 1.27 20.05 9.23
N ASN A 77 0.24 19.48 8.61
CA ASN A 77 -0.71 20.26 7.80
C ASN A 77 -1.32 21.41 8.62
N SER A 78 -1.78 21.12 9.84
CA SER A 78 -2.37 22.13 10.71
C SER A 78 -1.38 23.21 11.15
N ILE A 79 -0.13 22.85 11.44
CA ILE A 79 0.91 23.80 11.87
C ILE A 79 1.28 24.70 10.69
N ILE A 80 1.57 24.10 9.52
CA ILE A 80 2.00 24.81 8.31
C ILE A 80 0.91 25.78 7.82
N ALA A 81 -0.37 25.47 8.02
CA ALA A 81 -1.48 26.35 7.65
C ALA A 81 -1.47 27.71 8.38
N GLY A 82 -0.75 27.83 9.50
CA GLY A 82 -0.61 29.08 10.26
C GLY A 82 0.51 30.01 9.77
N TYR A 83 1.30 29.59 8.77
CA TYR A 83 2.43 30.35 8.25
C TYR A 83 2.13 31.00 6.90
N GLU A 84 2.81 32.10 6.60
CA GLU A 84 2.78 32.73 5.28
C GLU A 84 3.41 31.84 4.20
N GLN A 85 3.15 32.15 2.92
CA GLN A 85 3.45 31.26 1.80
C GLN A 85 4.92 30.79 1.73
N GLU A 86 5.89 31.67 1.95
CA GLU A 86 7.31 31.34 1.89
C GLU A 86 7.72 30.43 3.06
N ASP A 87 7.38 30.81 4.30
CA ASP A 87 7.66 30.01 5.50
C ASP A 87 6.95 28.65 5.47
N ALA A 88 5.69 28.62 5.02
CA ALA A 88 4.92 27.40 4.86
C ALA A 88 5.56 26.46 3.81
N TRP A 89 6.19 27.00 2.78
CA TRP A 89 6.93 26.20 1.79
C TRP A 89 8.19 25.58 2.41
N GLU A 90 8.98 26.38 3.11
CA GLU A 90 10.19 25.92 3.79
C GLU A 90 9.89 24.82 4.82
N LEU A 91 8.85 25.00 5.65
CA LEU A 91 8.40 24.00 6.61
C LEU A 91 7.87 22.72 5.95
N ARG A 92 7.14 22.84 4.84
CA ARG A 92 6.64 21.68 4.09
C ARG A 92 7.77 20.84 3.55
N ARG A 93 8.78 21.49 2.95
CA ARG A 93 9.97 20.82 2.40
C ARG A 93 10.74 20.08 3.50
N GLU A 94 10.93 20.72 4.66
CA GLU A 94 11.71 20.16 5.76
C GLU A 94 10.99 19.02 6.48
N PHE A 95 9.72 19.20 6.85
CA PHE A 95 9.04 18.30 7.78
C PHE A 95 7.99 17.37 7.16
N LEU A 96 7.44 17.72 5.99
CA LEU A 96 6.22 17.09 5.50
C LEU A 96 6.40 16.30 4.20
N GLU A 97 7.19 16.78 3.23
CA GLU A 97 7.25 16.15 1.90
C GLU A 97 7.71 14.68 1.96
N ALA A 98 8.79 14.38 2.69
CA ALA A 98 9.28 13.01 2.83
C ALA A 98 8.27 12.09 3.54
N LEU A 99 7.60 12.61 4.57
CA LEU A 99 6.58 11.91 5.33
C LEU A 99 5.35 11.57 4.45
N ALA A 100 4.85 12.56 3.73
CA ALA A 100 3.72 12.41 2.82
C ALA A 100 4.06 11.49 1.64
N HIS A 101 5.26 11.64 1.07
CA HIS A 101 5.77 10.74 0.04
C HIS A 101 5.73 9.29 0.50
N GLN A 102 6.27 9.00 1.70
CA GLN A 102 6.23 7.65 2.26
C GLN A 102 4.78 7.14 2.39
N CYS A 103 3.88 7.93 2.97
CA CYS A 103 2.48 7.55 3.14
C CYS A 103 1.79 7.26 1.80
N LEU A 104 2.08 8.04 0.76
CA LEU A 104 1.52 7.86 -0.59
C LEU A 104 1.93 6.55 -1.27
N LEU A 105 3.06 5.96 -0.88
CA LEU A 105 3.51 4.66 -1.38
C LEU A 105 2.88 3.46 -0.65
N LEU A 106 2.47 3.65 0.61
CA LEU A 106 2.02 2.57 1.49
C LEU A 106 0.79 1.81 0.98
N PRO A 107 -0.26 2.42 0.38
CA PRO A 107 -1.40 1.63 -0.12
C PRO A 107 -1.01 0.54 -1.11
N SER A 108 -0.11 0.85 -2.05
CA SER A 108 0.35 -0.10 -3.05
C SER A 108 1.25 -1.17 -2.43
N ALA A 109 2.13 -0.77 -1.50
CA ALA A 109 3.01 -1.68 -0.79
C ALA A 109 2.20 -2.64 0.11
N MET A 110 1.25 -2.13 0.89
CA MET A 110 0.41 -2.91 1.79
C MET A 110 -0.45 -3.93 1.04
N ARG A 111 -0.95 -3.60 -0.15
CA ARG A 111 -1.64 -4.56 -1.01
C ARG A 111 -0.77 -5.78 -1.34
N ASP A 112 0.49 -5.54 -1.70
CA ASP A 112 1.45 -6.61 -1.99
C ASP A 112 1.85 -7.36 -0.71
N THR A 113 2.06 -6.65 0.40
CA THR A 113 2.39 -7.24 1.71
C THR A 113 1.29 -8.15 2.23
N PHE A 114 0.02 -7.71 2.23
CA PHE A 114 -1.11 -8.58 2.63
C PHE A 114 -1.19 -9.83 1.77
N THR A 115 -1.00 -9.68 0.46
CA THR A 115 -1.02 -10.82 -0.46
C THR A 115 0.09 -11.82 -0.11
N PHE A 116 1.30 -11.34 0.18
CA PHE A 116 2.43 -12.16 0.57
C PHE A 116 2.20 -12.86 1.92
N VAL A 117 1.95 -12.10 2.98
CA VAL A 117 1.76 -12.61 4.35
C VAL A 117 0.61 -13.62 4.40
N ALA A 118 -0.52 -13.32 3.77
CA ALA A 118 -1.65 -14.25 3.76
C ALA A 118 -1.37 -15.51 2.92
N THR A 119 -0.59 -15.40 1.83
CA THR A 119 -0.20 -16.59 1.06
C THR A 119 0.64 -17.52 1.92
N ASN A 120 1.69 -16.99 2.55
CA ASN A 120 2.65 -17.80 3.31
C ASN A 120 1.99 -18.41 4.55
N SER A 121 1.33 -17.58 5.36
CA SER A 121 0.69 -18.05 6.59
C SER A 121 -0.43 -19.07 6.34
N MET A 122 -1.29 -18.85 5.34
CA MET A 122 -2.38 -19.78 5.06
C MET A 122 -1.89 -21.04 4.34
N HIS A 123 -0.74 -20.99 3.67
CA HIS A 123 -0.04 -22.18 3.19
C HIS A 123 0.48 -23.02 4.37
N GLN A 124 1.09 -22.40 5.38
CA GLN A 124 1.50 -23.09 6.61
C GLN A 124 0.29 -23.71 7.36
N VAL A 125 -0.85 -23.01 7.39
CA VAL A 125 -2.09 -23.59 7.93
C VAL A 125 -2.49 -24.86 7.18
N ARG A 126 -2.46 -24.84 5.84
CA ARG A 126 -2.80 -26.02 5.02
C ARG A 126 -1.86 -27.19 5.30
N LEU A 127 -0.55 -26.94 5.34
CA LEU A 127 0.46 -27.96 5.65
C LEU A 127 0.28 -28.58 7.04
N ALA A 128 -0.22 -27.79 8.00
CA ALA A 128 -0.46 -28.28 9.36
C ALA A 128 -1.81 -29.03 9.50
N GLN A 129 -2.78 -28.75 8.62
CA GLN A 129 -4.09 -29.41 8.60
C GLN A 129 -4.11 -30.73 7.83
N ASP A 130 -3.34 -30.82 6.75
CA ASP A 130 -3.42 -31.93 5.80
C ASP A 130 -2.01 -32.40 5.41
N ALA A 131 -1.62 -33.58 5.89
CA ALA A 131 -0.32 -34.18 5.59
C ALA A 131 -0.15 -34.58 4.11
N SER A 132 -1.24 -34.65 3.33
CA SER A 132 -1.20 -34.90 1.89
C SER A 132 -1.10 -33.61 1.06
N TYR A 133 -1.26 -32.44 1.68
CA TYR A 133 -1.15 -31.17 1.00
C TYR A 133 0.30 -30.88 0.63
N PRO A 134 0.61 -30.58 -0.65
CA PRO A 134 1.98 -30.38 -1.08
C PRO A 134 2.55 -29.05 -0.55
N ASP A 135 3.79 -29.10 -0.08
CA ASP A 135 4.61 -27.93 0.25
C ASP A 135 5.15 -27.29 -1.04
N HIS A 136 4.23 -26.68 -1.79
CA HIS A 136 4.50 -26.01 -3.05
C HIS A 136 3.48 -24.89 -3.29
N ILE A 137 3.98 -23.68 -3.56
CA ILE A 137 3.16 -22.53 -3.89
C ILE A 137 3.31 -22.24 -5.39
N ASP A 138 2.20 -21.97 -6.09
CA ASP A 138 2.24 -21.62 -7.50
C ASP A 138 3.19 -20.43 -7.76
N GLY A 139 4.21 -20.64 -8.59
CA GLY A 139 5.31 -19.71 -8.82
C GLY A 139 6.66 -20.22 -8.32
N ASP A 140 6.67 -21.20 -7.42
CA ASP A 140 7.88 -21.88 -6.99
C ASP A 140 8.44 -22.75 -8.13
N PRO A 141 9.77 -22.96 -8.17
CA PRO A 141 10.37 -23.89 -9.11
C PRO A 141 9.93 -25.32 -8.81
N THR A 142 9.67 -26.11 -9.85
CA THR A 142 9.30 -27.53 -9.68
C THR A 142 10.51 -28.44 -9.79
N THR A 143 11.60 -27.94 -10.38
CA THR A 143 12.88 -28.63 -10.53
C THR A 143 14.03 -27.74 -10.08
N HIS A 144 15.18 -28.33 -9.76
CA HIS A 144 16.37 -27.59 -9.30
C HIS A 144 16.85 -26.55 -10.32
N ASP A 145 16.63 -26.78 -11.61
CA ASP A 145 17.14 -25.93 -12.69
C ASP A 145 16.18 -24.77 -13.04
N GLU A 146 14.98 -24.78 -12.49
CA GLU A 146 13.99 -23.73 -12.67
C GLU A 146 14.21 -22.57 -11.71
N LYS A 147 13.94 -21.35 -12.20
CA LYS A 147 13.87 -20.16 -11.36
C LYS A 147 12.42 -19.90 -10.94
N PRO A 148 12.19 -19.31 -9.76
CA PRO A 148 10.86 -18.85 -9.36
C PRO A 148 10.25 -17.93 -10.42
N ARG A 149 8.97 -18.14 -10.74
CA ARG A 149 8.27 -17.34 -11.75
C ARG A 149 7.88 -15.98 -11.17
N HIS A 150 8.19 -14.91 -11.91
CA HIS A 150 7.76 -13.56 -11.55
C HIS A 150 6.27 -13.36 -11.89
N LEU A 151 5.40 -13.66 -10.93
CA LEU A 151 3.96 -13.43 -11.06
C LEU A 151 3.62 -11.94 -10.96
N THR A 152 2.73 -11.49 -11.84
CA THR A 152 2.08 -10.18 -11.72
C THR A 152 1.22 -10.10 -10.45
N ARG A 153 0.93 -8.89 -9.96
CA ARG A 153 0.06 -8.69 -8.78
C ARG A 153 -1.27 -9.44 -8.91
N ARG A 154 -1.93 -9.32 -10.06
CA ARG A 154 -3.20 -10.00 -10.34
C ARG A 154 -3.08 -11.53 -10.26
N GLN A 155 -1.96 -12.10 -10.75
CA GLN A 155 -1.72 -13.54 -10.64
C GLN A 155 -1.48 -13.96 -9.19
N LYS A 156 -0.76 -13.16 -8.39
CA LYS A 156 -0.57 -13.42 -6.95
C LYS A 156 -1.91 -13.38 -6.18
N GLU A 157 -2.78 -12.42 -6.49
CA GLU A 157 -4.12 -12.31 -5.90
C GLU A 157 -5.01 -13.51 -6.28
N GLN A 158 -4.96 -13.95 -7.55
CA GLN A 158 -5.68 -15.15 -8.00
C GLN A 158 -5.15 -16.42 -7.34
N ARG A 159 -3.84 -16.54 -7.16
CA ARG A 159 -3.20 -17.63 -6.42
C ARG A 159 -3.67 -17.65 -4.97
N LEU A 160 -3.65 -16.49 -4.30
CA LEU A 160 -4.16 -16.36 -2.94
C LEU A 160 -5.62 -16.79 -2.86
N LEU A 161 -6.49 -16.33 -3.75
CA LEU A 161 -7.89 -16.73 -3.77
C LEU A 161 -8.08 -18.25 -3.90
N LYS A 162 -7.27 -18.92 -4.74
CA LYS A 162 -7.29 -20.39 -4.88
C LYS A 162 -6.83 -21.09 -3.60
N LEU A 163 -5.74 -20.60 -2.99
CA LEU A 163 -5.22 -21.13 -1.73
C LEU A 163 -6.28 -21.09 -0.62
N LEU A 164 -7.00 -19.96 -0.56
CA LEU A 164 -8.02 -19.69 0.45
C LEU A 164 -9.40 -20.28 0.16
N ALA A 165 -9.59 -20.98 -0.96
CA ALA A 165 -10.89 -21.53 -1.37
C ALA A 165 -11.67 -22.33 -0.29
N PRO A 166 -11.04 -23.04 0.66
CA PRO A 166 -11.78 -23.72 1.74
C PRO A 166 -12.49 -22.80 2.72
N TRP A 167 -12.08 -21.53 2.82
CA TRP A 167 -12.62 -20.60 3.81
C TRP A 167 -13.65 -19.65 3.18
N PRO A 168 -14.87 -19.53 3.73
CA PRO A 168 -15.93 -18.68 3.15
C PRO A 168 -15.52 -17.21 2.98
N ALA A 169 -14.72 -16.68 3.90
CA ALA A 169 -14.26 -15.29 3.90
C ALA A 169 -13.20 -14.98 2.81
N ALA A 170 -12.76 -15.97 2.03
CA ALA A 170 -11.68 -15.80 1.05
C ALA A 170 -11.97 -14.69 0.02
N LYS A 171 -13.18 -14.65 -0.52
CA LYS A 171 -13.57 -13.66 -1.54
C LYS A 171 -13.58 -12.25 -0.97
N ASP A 172 -14.14 -12.08 0.22
CA ASP A 172 -14.23 -10.78 0.89
C ASP A 172 -12.84 -10.26 1.26
N PHE A 173 -11.98 -11.13 1.78
CA PHE A 173 -10.60 -10.78 2.11
C PHE A 173 -9.80 -10.34 0.87
N VAL A 174 -9.85 -11.11 -0.22
CA VAL A 174 -9.15 -10.76 -1.46
C VAL A 174 -9.74 -9.49 -2.08
N SER A 175 -11.06 -9.27 -1.98
CA SER A 175 -11.71 -8.03 -2.41
C SER A 175 -11.19 -6.81 -1.62
N LEU A 176 -11.07 -6.93 -0.30
CA LEU A 176 -10.49 -5.90 0.56
C LEU A 176 -9.05 -5.56 0.15
N ILE A 177 -8.20 -6.58 -0.08
CA ILE A 177 -6.83 -6.37 -0.61
C ILE A 177 -6.88 -5.60 -1.93
N CYS A 178 -7.78 -5.99 -2.85
CA CYS A 178 -7.89 -5.37 -4.17
C CYS A 178 -8.41 -3.93 -4.13
N SER A 179 -9.08 -3.54 -3.05
CA SER A 179 -9.56 -2.17 -2.81
C SER A 179 -8.46 -1.19 -2.39
N LEU A 180 -7.28 -1.70 -1.98
CA LEU A 180 -6.09 -0.91 -1.71
C LEU A 180 -5.43 -0.49 -3.03
N ASP A 181 -4.99 0.77 -3.10
CA ASP A 181 -4.39 1.34 -4.32
C ASP A 181 -5.27 1.09 -5.56
N ALA A 182 -6.60 1.19 -5.37
CA ALA A 182 -7.59 1.04 -6.42
C ALA A 182 -7.70 2.32 -7.26
N GLN A 183 -8.50 2.26 -8.33
CA GLN A 183 -8.59 3.33 -9.32
C GLN A 183 -9.08 4.65 -8.73
N ASP A 184 -9.94 4.61 -7.72
CA ASP A 184 -10.42 5.79 -6.97
C ASP A 184 -9.24 6.51 -6.29
N TYR A 185 -8.43 5.78 -5.52
CA TYR A 185 -7.24 6.32 -4.86
C TYR A 185 -6.21 6.84 -5.86
N ARG A 186 -5.96 6.09 -6.94
CA ARG A 186 -5.01 6.54 -7.99
C ARG A 186 -5.51 7.80 -8.67
N SER A 187 -6.79 7.90 -8.97
CA SER A 187 -7.35 9.11 -9.57
C SER A 187 -7.21 10.31 -8.62
N ALA A 188 -7.58 10.13 -7.35
CA ALA A 188 -7.49 11.18 -6.33
C ALA A 188 -6.05 11.65 -6.05
N THR A 189 -5.06 10.76 -6.21
CA THR A 189 -3.64 11.07 -6.01
C THR A 189 -2.90 11.34 -7.32
N SER A 190 -3.61 11.57 -8.44
CA SER A 190 -3.00 11.78 -9.76
C SER A 190 -1.97 10.69 -10.15
N ASP A 191 -2.25 9.46 -9.73
CA ASP A 191 -1.43 8.26 -9.94
C ASP A 191 -0.01 8.42 -9.36
N TYR A 192 0.08 9.07 -8.18
CA TYR A 192 1.34 9.50 -7.57
C TYR A 192 2.40 8.41 -7.53
N ARG A 193 2.07 7.24 -6.96
CA ARG A 193 3.04 6.14 -6.79
C ARG A 193 3.62 5.71 -8.13
N ASN A 194 2.77 5.46 -9.12
CA ASN A 194 3.20 5.00 -10.43
C ASN A 194 4.04 6.07 -11.15
N ARG A 195 3.59 7.33 -11.13
CA ARG A 195 4.29 8.43 -11.78
C ARG A 195 5.62 8.78 -11.11
N THR A 196 5.71 8.72 -9.79
CA THR A 196 6.95 8.99 -9.06
C THR A 196 7.95 7.85 -9.21
N SER A 197 7.50 6.60 -9.35
CA SER A 197 8.38 5.45 -9.59
C SER A 197 8.87 5.31 -11.03
N HIS A 198 8.09 5.75 -12.02
CA HIS A 198 8.37 5.48 -13.45
C HIS A 198 8.50 6.74 -14.33
N ALA A 199 8.22 7.92 -13.79
CA ALA A 199 8.24 9.19 -14.52
C ALA A 199 8.49 10.36 -13.55
N ILE A 200 7.74 11.47 -13.71
CA ILE A 200 7.73 12.60 -12.80
C ILE A 200 6.32 12.69 -12.20
N GLY A 201 6.21 12.49 -10.88
CA GLY A 201 4.98 12.63 -10.12
C GLY A 201 4.51 14.09 -9.99
N PRO A 202 3.27 14.32 -9.51
CA PRO A 202 2.87 15.66 -9.09
C PRO A 202 3.69 16.10 -7.86
N ARG A 203 3.86 17.41 -7.70
CA ARG A 203 4.45 17.96 -6.45
C ARG A 203 3.46 17.83 -5.30
N LEU A 204 3.97 18.00 -4.08
CA LEU A 204 3.20 17.94 -2.84
C LEU A 204 2.93 19.38 -2.37
N GLY A 205 1.69 19.84 -2.51
CA GLY A 205 1.24 21.18 -2.13
C GLY A 205 1.48 22.26 -3.19
N ILE A 206 2.70 22.41 -3.72
CA ILE A 206 3.05 23.55 -4.59
C ILE A 206 3.84 23.12 -5.83
N GLY A 207 3.53 23.74 -6.96
CA GLY A 207 4.29 23.63 -8.21
C GLY A 207 3.72 22.61 -9.20
N MET A 208 3.80 22.93 -10.49
CA MET A 208 3.34 22.06 -11.57
C MET A 208 4.51 21.21 -12.11
N THR A 209 4.25 19.95 -12.43
CA THR A 209 5.20 19.11 -13.19
C THR A 209 4.73 18.90 -14.61
N ARG A 210 5.66 18.59 -15.52
CA ARG A 210 5.34 18.24 -16.93
C ARG A 210 4.49 19.28 -17.67
N ALA A 211 4.80 20.58 -17.51
CA ALA A 211 4.04 21.69 -18.10
C ALA A 211 3.69 21.48 -19.59
N VAL A 212 4.61 20.88 -20.34
CA VAL A 212 4.41 20.45 -21.72
C VAL A 212 4.18 18.94 -21.79
N VAL A 213 3.08 18.54 -22.39
CA VAL A 213 2.67 17.14 -22.56
C VAL A 213 2.84 16.73 -24.02
N ARG A 214 3.52 15.61 -24.22
CA ARG A 214 3.61 14.92 -25.51
C ARG A 214 2.43 13.96 -25.65
N SER A 215 1.68 14.07 -26.75
CA SER A 215 0.62 13.13 -27.12
C SER A 215 0.93 12.48 -28.47
N VAL A 216 0.65 11.19 -28.59
CA VAL A 216 0.74 10.44 -29.84
C VAL A 216 -0.69 10.12 -30.25
N LYS A 217 -1.15 10.71 -31.36
CA LYS A 217 -2.52 10.56 -31.86
C LYS A 217 -2.50 10.07 -33.31
N PRO A 218 -3.58 9.47 -33.84
CA PRO A 218 -3.65 9.17 -35.26
C PRO A 218 -3.40 10.43 -36.09
N ALA A 219 -2.55 10.32 -37.11
CA ALA A 219 -2.27 11.43 -38.01
C ALA A 219 -3.54 11.79 -38.80
N THR A 220 -3.72 13.07 -39.06
CA THR A 220 -4.86 13.61 -39.81
C THR A 220 -4.34 14.54 -40.90
N GLU A 221 -4.99 14.53 -42.04
CA GLU A 221 -4.71 15.42 -43.17
C GLU A 221 -5.98 16.15 -43.62
N HIS A 222 -5.80 17.35 -44.17
CA HIS A 222 -6.90 18.12 -44.75
C HIS A 222 -7.22 17.57 -46.14
N LYS A 223 -8.41 16.98 -46.30
CA LYS A 223 -8.92 16.54 -47.61
C LYS A 223 -9.96 17.54 -48.11
N LYS A 224 -9.72 18.12 -49.29
CA LYS A 224 -10.65 19.05 -49.94
C LYS A 224 -11.91 18.29 -50.38
N GLN A 225 -13.08 18.83 -50.05
CA GLN A 225 -14.39 18.30 -50.43
C GLN A 225 -14.89 18.96 -51.74
N ALA A 226 -15.91 18.34 -52.36
CA ALA A 226 -16.47 18.78 -53.63
C ALA A 226 -17.14 20.18 -53.56
N ASN A 227 -17.64 20.57 -52.39
CA ASN A 227 -18.19 21.90 -52.11
C ASN A 227 -17.12 22.97 -51.82
N GLY A 228 -15.82 22.63 -51.94
CA GLY A 228 -14.70 23.53 -51.69
C GLY A 228 -14.24 23.63 -50.24
N THR A 229 -14.92 22.98 -49.29
CA THR A 229 -14.47 22.93 -47.88
C THR A 229 -13.35 21.92 -47.67
N TYR A 230 -12.78 21.87 -46.47
CA TYR A 230 -11.77 20.88 -46.09
C TYR A 230 -12.24 20.10 -44.87
N GLU A 231 -11.98 18.80 -44.87
CA GLU A 231 -12.25 17.91 -43.75
C GLU A 231 -10.96 17.26 -43.26
N MET A 232 -10.86 17.07 -41.95
CA MET A 232 -9.75 16.36 -41.33
C MET A 232 -9.99 14.86 -41.40
N VAL A 233 -9.27 14.17 -42.28
CA VAL A 233 -9.38 12.72 -42.46
C VAL A 233 -8.19 12.04 -41.80
N ARG A 234 -8.44 10.93 -41.08
CA ARG A 234 -7.38 10.12 -40.49
C ARG A 234 -6.55 9.44 -41.58
N VAL A 235 -5.23 9.49 -41.44
CA VAL A 235 -4.29 8.75 -42.30
C VAL A 235 -4.12 7.34 -41.72
N PRO A 236 -4.58 6.27 -42.40
CA PRO A 236 -4.48 4.92 -41.89
C PRO A 236 -3.04 4.51 -41.57
N GLY A 237 -2.83 3.83 -40.44
CA GLY A 237 -1.53 3.32 -40.02
C GLY A 237 -0.49 4.38 -39.62
N ARG A 238 -0.81 5.68 -39.69
CA ARG A 238 0.13 6.76 -39.35
C ARG A 238 -0.27 7.43 -38.04
N MET A 239 0.71 7.61 -37.15
CA MET A 239 0.58 8.40 -35.94
C MET A 239 1.28 9.76 -36.12
N SER A 240 0.76 10.81 -35.50
CA SER A 240 1.42 12.10 -35.35
C SER A 240 1.73 12.37 -33.88
N VAL A 241 2.80 13.14 -33.66
CA VAL A 241 3.18 13.63 -32.33
C VAL A 241 2.69 15.05 -32.21
N GLY A 242 1.93 15.34 -31.15
CA GLY A 242 1.51 16.68 -30.78
C GLY A 242 2.08 17.05 -29.41
N TYR A 243 2.37 18.34 -29.23
CA TYR A 243 2.75 18.93 -27.96
C TYR A 243 1.69 19.94 -27.53
N GLY A 244 1.39 19.98 -26.24
CA GLY A 244 0.45 20.94 -25.69
C GLY A 244 0.72 21.23 -24.22
N TRP A 245 0.13 22.31 -23.72
CA TRP A 245 0.14 22.63 -22.30
C TRP A 245 -0.89 21.77 -21.56
N GLY A 246 -0.53 21.27 -20.39
CA GLY A 246 -1.44 20.43 -19.60
C GLY A 246 -0.77 19.68 -18.47
N GLY A 247 0.24 20.27 -17.84
CA GLY A 247 1.02 19.62 -16.78
C GLY A 247 0.19 19.10 -15.61
N THR A 248 0.85 18.38 -14.72
CA THR A 248 0.21 17.83 -13.52
C THR A 248 0.32 18.83 -12.40
N LEU A 249 -0.83 19.29 -11.91
CA LEU A 249 -0.94 20.18 -10.74
C LEU A 249 -0.39 19.49 -9.47
N PRO A 250 0.05 20.26 -8.47
CA PRO A 250 0.43 19.67 -7.19
C PRO A 250 -0.78 19.02 -6.52
N LEU A 251 -0.52 18.03 -5.70
CA LEU A 251 -1.53 17.44 -4.82
C LEU A 251 -1.84 18.39 -3.67
N ASP A 252 -3.12 18.55 -3.35
CA ASP A 252 -3.53 19.21 -2.11
C ASP A 252 -3.16 18.32 -0.91
N MET A 253 -2.46 18.89 0.07
CA MET A 253 -1.88 18.12 1.16
C MET A 253 -2.92 17.67 2.21
N GLU A 254 -4.04 18.36 2.32
CA GLU A 254 -5.10 18.01 3.26
C GLU A 254 -6.05 16.98 2.65
N GLU A 255 -6.46 17.20 1.39
CA GLU A 255 -7.27 16.23 0.64
C GLU A 255 -6.52 14.90 0.49
N THR A 256 -5.23 14.96 0.14
CA THR A 256 -4.42 13.75 -0.02
C THR A 256 -4.21 13.02 1.30
N CYS A 257 -4.01 13.74 2.42
CA CYS A 257 -3.94 13.12 3.74
C CYS A 257 -5.25 12.39 4.08
N THR A 258 -6.40 13.01 3.77
CA THR A 258 -7.74 12.43 4.00
C THR A 258 -7.96 11.17 3.18
N VAL A 259 -7.61 11.20 1.89
CA VAL A 259 -7.72 10.05 0.99
C VAL A 259 -6.76 8.92 1.39
N ASN A 260 -5.57 9.24 1.89
CA ASN A 260 -4.61 8.25 2.40
C ASN A 260 -5.08 7.61 3.72
N LEU A 261 -5.70 8.39 4.61
CA LEU A 261 -6.33 7.88 5.82
C LEU A 261 -7.43 6.85 5.51
N GLU A 262 -8.20 7.06 4.45
CA GLU A 262 -9.19 6.08 4.00
C GLU A 262 -8.53 4.77 3.52
N GLN A 263 -7.40 4.84 2.82
CA GLN A 263 -6.63 3.64 2.48
C GLN A 263 -6.10 2.90 3.72
N PHE A 264 -5.66 3.64 4.73
CA PHE A 264 -5.26 3.04 6.00
C PHE A 264 -6.43 2.31 6.67
N ARG A 265 -7.63 2.87 6.66
CA ARG A 265 -8.84 2.20 7.20
C ARG A 265 -9.19 0.94 6.45
N ARG A 266 -9.11 0.96 5.11
CA ARG A 266 -9.25 -0.25 4.29
C ARG A 266 -8.18 -1.30 4.64
N ALA A 267 -6.94 -0.86 4.88
CA ALA A 267 -5.86 -1.75 5.29
C ALA A 267 -6.08 -2.35 6.68
N ARG A 268 -6.64 -1.59 7.64
CA ARG A 268 -7.08 -2.14 8.93
C ARG A 268 -8.18 -3.18 8.77
N ALA A 269 -9.18 -2.91 7.93
CA ALA A 269 -10.23 -3.90 7.63
C ALA A 269 -9.65 -5.17 7.00
N CYS A 270 -8.65 -5.06 6.11
CA CYS A 270 -7.90 -6.20 5.59
C CYS A 270 -7.24 -6.98 6.74
N TYR A 271 -6.58 -6.30 7.68
CA TYR A 271 -5.91 -6.91 8.81
C TYR A 271 -6.88 -7.67 9.74
N GLU A 272 -8.03 -7.07 10.07
CA GLU A 272 -9.05 -7.69 10.90
C GLU A 272 -9.66 -8.93 10.22
N CYS A 273 -9.95 -8.83 8.92
CA CYS A 273 -10.42 -9.95 8.12
C CYS A 273 -9.37 -11.07 8.05
N TYR A 274 -8.10 -10.72 7.81
CA TYR A 274 -6.98 -11.67 7.80
C TYR A 274 -6.81 -12.38 9.15
N ARG A 275 -6.85 -11.65 10.27
CA ARG A 275 -6.75 -12.26 11.61
C ARG A 275 -7.87 -13.25 11.87
N SER A 276 -9.09 -12.92 11.46
CA SER A 276 -10.24 -13.81 11.57
C SER A 276 -10.04 -15.07 10.73
N LEU A 277 -9.62 -14.91 9.47
CA LEU A 277 -9.32 -16.00 8.55
C LEU A 277 -8.21 -16.93 9.08
N LEU A 278 -7.12 -16.37 9.60
CA LEU A 278 -6.04 -17.13 10.20
C LEU A 278 -6.53 -17.88 11.45
N SER A 279 -7.31 -17.23 12.31
CA SER A 279 -7.90 -17.87 13.47
C SER A 279 -8.82 -19.03 13.10
N ASP A 280 -9.63 -18.88 12.05
CA ASP A 280 -10.50 -19.94 11.54
C ASP A 280 -9.69 -21.08 10.92
N GLY A 281 -8.60 -20.77 10.22
CA GLY A 281 -7.63 -21.75 9.73
C GLY A 281 -7.00 -22.56 10.85
N MET A 282 -6.55 -21.92 11.92
CA MET A 282 -5.89 -22.62 13.03
C MET A 282 -6.79 -23.62 13.74
N LYS A 283 -8.13 -23.45 13.74
CA LYS A 283 -9.07 -24.43 14.35
C LYS A 283 -8.94 -25.84 13.78
N GLY A 284 -8.47 -25.98 12.54
CA GLY A 284 -8.23 -27.28 11.91
C GLY A 284 -6.87 -27.90 12.24
N ILE A 285 -5.98 -27.16 12.92
CA ILE A 285 -4.65 -27.63 13.28
C ILE A 285 -4.72 -28.34 14.64
N PRO A 286 -4.11 -29.53 14.82
CA PRO A 286 -4.08 -30.21 16.12
C PRO A 286 -3.45 -29.35 17.23
N LEU A 287 -3.94 -29.46 18.46
CA LEU A 287 -3.35 -28.76 19.60
C LEU A 287 -2.02 -29.40 20.03
N ALA A 288 -1.05 -28.58 20.45
CA ALA A 288 0.25 -29.04 20.92
C ALA A 288 0.17 -29.91 22.20
N SER A 289 -0.89 -29.77 23.00
CA SER A 289 -1.07 -30.48 24.28
C SER A 289 -1.61 -31.91 24.16
N GLN A 290 -1.99 -32.40 22.97
CA GLN A 290 -2.58 -33.73 22.76
C GLN A 290 -1.54 -34.88 22.59
N ILE A 291 -0.37 -34.78 23.21
CA ILE A 291 0.65 -35.86 23.18
C ILE A 291 0.40 -36.85 24.33
N PRO A 292 0.18 -38.15 24.07
CA PRO A 292 0.45 -39.19 25.05
C PRO A 292 1.95 -39.16 25.36
N GLN A 293 2.32 -38.94 26.63
CA GLN A 293 3.71 -39.09 27.04
C GLN A 293 4.16 -40.51 26.70
N THR A 294 5.04 -40.67 25.71
CA THR A 294 5.72 -41.93 25.47
C THR A 294 6.52 -42.25 26.73
N PRO A 295 6.34 -43.40 27.39
CA PRO A 295 7.13 -43.74 28.56
C PRO A 295 8.59 -43.79 28.12
N ARG A 296 9.44 -43.01 28.78
CA ARG A 296 10.90 -43.17 28.65
C ARG A 296 11.20 -44.61 29.09
N ALA A 297 11.66 -45.43 28.14
CA ALA A 297 12.20 -46.74 28.47
C ALA A 297 13.41 -46.54 29.39
N ASN A 298 13.37 -47.19 30.55
CA ASN A 298 14.48 -47.31 31.49
C ASN A 298 15.59 -48.21 30.93
#